data_AF-A0A1V5MY19-F1
#
_entry.id   AF-A0A1V5MY19-F1
#
_cell.length_a   1.000
_cell.length_b   1.000
_cell.length_c   1.000
_cell.angle_alpha   90.00
_cell.angle_beta   90.00
_cell.angle_gamma   90.00
#
_symmetry.space_group_name_H-M   'P 1'
#
loop_
_entity.id
_entity.type
_entity.pdbx_description
1 polymer ?
#
loop_
_entity_poly.entity_id
_entity_poly.type
_entity_poly.pdbx_seq_one_letter_code
_entity_poly.pdbx_strand_id
1 'polypeptide(L)'
;MTKEQMDKLFSDRAERIFEFFSKAEKAEKELRLADALKYYYWAFAYLCTHPDYNSLKHALGGGASETLYNTLTDRIDKIVTGLSMRVLSQDYITAEKKKTIQLDVLYNNKPVQNFDFTYYTGSSYSEITGTLGGEDLGGVLWRRGLPAR
;
A
#
# COMPACT_ATOMS: atom_id res chain seq x y z
N MET A 1 2.53 -37.22 1.10
CA MET A 1 3.52 -36.12 1.20
C MET A 1 4.59 -36.56 2.16
N THR A 2 5.85 -36.62 1.73
CA THR A 2 6.98 -37.03 2.58
C THR A 2 7.49 -35.85 3.40
N LYS A 3 8.27 -36.13 4.46
CA LYS A 3 8.90 -35.09 5.28
C LYS A 3 9.78 -34.15 4.43
N GLU A 4 10.58 -34.72 3.54
CA GLU A 4 11.44 -33.97 2.60
C GLU A 4 10.63 -33.03 1.69
N GLN A 5 9.44 -33.44 1.24
CA GLN A 5 8.55 -32.59 0.46
C GLN A 5 7.96 -31.44 1.29
N MET A 6 7.70 -31.65 2.59
CA MET A 6 7.28 -30.57 3.50
C MET A 6 8.42 -29.59 3.76
N ASP A 7 9.62 -30.08 4.08
CA ASP A 7 10.77 -29.25 4.38
C ASP A 7 11.13 -28.37 3.17
N LYS A 8 11.09 -28.95 1.96
CA LYS A 8 11.25 -28.19 0.71
C LYS A 8 10.18 -27.12 0.54
N LEU A 9 8.91 -27.46 0.77
CA LEU A 9 7.81 -26.51 0.65
C LEU A 9 7.98 -25.31 1.60
N PHE A 10 8.43 -25.55 2.83
CA PHE A 10 8.66 -24.48 3.80
C PHE A 10 9.88 -23.64 3.42
N SER A 11 10.96 -24.26 2.94
CA SER A 11 12.11 -23.54 2.38
C SER A 11 11.72 -22.63 1.21
N ASP A 12 10.95 -23.15 0.24
CA ASP A 12 10.48 -22.39 -0.93
C ASP A 12 9.59 -21.21 -0.49
N ARG A 13 8.77 -21.39 0.56
CA ARG A 13 7.97 -20.30 1.14
C ARG A 13 8.84 -19.25 1.81
N ALA A 14 9.83 -19.64 2.60
CA ALA A 14 10.75 -18.72 3.24
C ALA A 14 11.47 -17.86 2.20
N GLU A 15 11.99 -18.46 1.13
CA GLU A 15 12.60 -17.74 0.01
C GLU A 15 11.63 -16.73 -0.61
N ARG A 16 10.39 -17.14 -0.88
CA ARG A 16 9.34 -16.27 -1.43
C ARG A 16 9.03 -15.07 -0.53
N ILE A 17 8.98 -15.29 0.78
CA ILE A 17 8.72 -14.23 1.76
C ILE A 17 9.83 -13.18 1.70
N PHE A 18 11.10 -13.61 1.71
CA PHE A 18 12.24 -12.69 1.62
C PHE A 18 12.33 -12.00 0.25
N GLU A 19 11.95 -12.67 -0.83
CA GLU A 19 11.86 -12.08 -2.17
C GLU A 19 10.84 -10.92 -2.19
N PHE A 20 9.64 -11.14 -1.65
CA PHE A 20 8.62 -10.09 -1.55
C PHE A 20 9.06 -8.96 -0.61
N PHE A 21 9.65 -9.29 0.54
CA PHE A 21 10.16 -8.29 1.47
C PHE A 21 11.20 -7.37 0.80
N SER A 22 12.17 -7.94 0.08
CA SER A 22 13.19 -7.17 -0.65
C SER A 22 12.59 -6.28 -1.74
N LYS A 23 11.60 -6.78 -2.49
CA LYS A 23 10.85 -5.99 -3.47
C LYS A 23 10.09 -4.83 -2.82
N ALA A 24 9.49 -5.07 -1.65
CA ALA A 24 8.79 -4.05 -0.89
C ALA A 24 9.74 -2.95 -0.41
N GLU A 25 10.88 -3.32 0.18
CA GLU A 25 11.88 -2.34 0.63
C GLU A 25 12.41 -1.48 -0.52
N LYS A 26 12.64 -2.09 -1.68
CA LYS A 26 13.05 -1.35 -2.87
C LYS A 26 11.98 -0.37 -3.33
N ALA A 27 10.72 -0.81 -3.40
CA ALA A 27 9.60 0.03 -3.78
C ALA A 27 9.38 1.19 -2.79
N GLU A 28 9.50 0.95 -1.48
CA GLU A 28 9.38 1.98 -0.44
C GLU A 28 10.47 3.05 -0.58
N LYS A 29 11.73 2.65 -0.81
CA LYS A 29 12.85 3.57 -1.05
C LYS A 29 12.63 4.43 -2.30
N GLU A 30 11.98 3.88 -3.31
CA GLU A 30 11.62 4.56 -4.55
C GLU A 30 10.31 5.35 -4.46
N LEU A 31 9.69 5.45 -3.25
CA LEU A 31 8.39 6.09 -3.02
C LEU A 31 7.24 5.50 -3.84
N ARG A 32 7.39 4.24 -4.29
CA ARG A 32 6.36 3.46 -4.97
C ARG A 32 5.49 2.71 -3.97
N LEU A 33 4.67 3.45 -3.22
CA LEU A 33 4.01 2.91 -2.02
C LEU A 33 2.89 1.92 -2.30
N ALA A 34 2.20 2.04 -3.44
CA ALA A 34 1.24 1.01 -3.84
C ALA A 34 1.94 -0.35 -4.02
N ASP A 35 3.11 -0.36 -4.67
CA ASP A 35 3.92 -1.57 -4.83
C ASP A 35 4.48 -2.06 -3.49
N ALA A 36 4.99 -1.14 -2.66
CA ALA A 36 5.55 -1.48 -1.36
C ALA A 36 4.51 -2.16 -0.46
N LEU A 37 3.32 -1.56 -0.30
CA LEU A 37 2.23 -2.13 0.49
C LEU A 37 1.82 -3.51 -0.05
N LYS A 38 1.62 -3.62 -1.36
CA LYS A 38 1.27 -4.89 -2.00
C LYS A 38 2.27 -6.00 -1.69
N TYR A 39 3.57 -5.72 -1.84
CA TYR A 39 4.61 -6.72 -1.56
C TYR A 39 4.75 -7.02 -0.07
N TYR A 40 4.61 -6.03 0.83
CA TYR A 40 4.59 -6.27 2.26
C TYR A 40 3.40 -7.15 2.69
N TYR A 41 2.20 -6.89 2.16
CA TYR A 41 1.03 -7.73 2.43
C TYR A 41 1.20 -9.14 1.88
N TRP A 42 1.79 -9.32 0.70
CA TRP A 42 2.10 -10.64 0.17
C TRP A 42 3.13 -11.38 1.03
N ALA A 43 4.21 -10.73 1.44
CA ALA A 43 5.18 -11.31 2.36
C ALA A 43 4.51 -11.74 3.68
N PHE A 44 3.65 -10.88 4.24
CA PHE A 44 2.89 -11.16 5.47
C PHE A 44 1.92 -12.34 5.31
N ALA A 45 1.15 -12.38 4.22
CA ALA A 45 0.24 -13.48 3.93
C ALA A 45 0.97 -14.82 3.81
N TYR A 46 2.12 -14.85 3.13
CA TYR A 46 2.94 -16.06 3.05
C TYR A 46 3.53 -16.45 4.40
N LEU A 47 4.02 -15.47 5.17
CA LEU A 47 4.56 -15.68 6.51
C LEU A 47 3.54 -16.36 7.42
N CYS A 48 2.29 -15.89 7.43
CA CYS A 48 1.21 -16.48 8.24
C CYS A 48 0.90 -17.96 7.90
N THR A 49 1.36 -18.47 6.75
CA THR A 49 1.22 -19.89 6.36
C THR A 49 2.45 -20.74 6.67
N HIS A 50 3.53 -20.13 7.16
CA HIS A 50 4.76 -20.81 7.52
C HIS A 50 4.67 -21.35 8.96
N PRO A 51 5.07 -22.60 9.24
CA PRO A 51 5.00 -23.17 10.60
C PRO A 51 5.82 -22.34 11.61
N ASP A 52 6.97 -21.84 11.15
CA ASP A 52 7.92 -21.06 11.95
C ASP A 52 7.73 -19.53 11.83
N TYR A 53 6.51 -19.05 11.57
CA TYR A 53 6.27 -17.63 11.29
C TYR A 53 6.74 -16.67 12.40
N ASN A 54 6.70 -17.11 13.67
CA ASN A 54 7.13 -16.33 14.83
C ASN A 54 8.66 -16.31 15.06
N SER A 55 9.41 -17.21 14.42
CA SER A 55 10.85 -17.36 14.64
C SER A 55 11.71 -16.92 13.45
N LEU A 56 11.11 -16.74 12.26
CA LEU A 56 11.77 -16.12 11.13
C LEU A 56 12.18 -14.68 11.48
N LYS A 57 13.46 -14.36 11.27
CA LYS A 57 14.05 -13.08 11.66
C LYS A 57 14.55 -12.30 10.46
N HIS A 58 14.43 -10.98 10.55
CA HIS A 58 15.04 -10.01 9.66
C HIS A 58 16.27 -9.38 10.36
N ALA A 59 17.39 -9.31 9.66
CA ALA A 59 18.60 -8.67 10.18
C ALA A 59 18.48 -7.15 10.03
N LEU A 60 18.58 -6.41 11.13
CA LEU A 60 18.46 -4.95 11.17
C LEU A 60 19.81 -4.23 10.98
N GLY A 61 20.89 -4.97 10.73
CA GLY A 61 22.25 -4.46 10.71
C GLY A 61 22.85 -4.33 12.12
N GLY A 62 24.18 -4.23 12.21
CA GLY A 62 24.88 -4.06 13.50
C GLY A 62 24.72 -5.22 14.50
N GLY A 63 24.32 -6.42 14.01
CA GLY A 63 24.08 -7.60 14.84
C GLY A 63 22.68 -7.67 15.45
N ALA A 64 21.83 -6.67 15.25
CA ALA A 64 20.44 -6.69 15.69
C ALA A 64 19.56 -7.50 14.72
N SER A 65 18.57 -8.20 15.26
CA SER A 65 17.57 -8.93 14.49
C SER A 65 16.21 -8.82 15.15
N GLU A 66 15.16 -8.66 14.35
CA GLU A 66 13.78 -8.66 14.82
C GLU A 66 12.97 -9.73 14.09
N THR A 67 11.85 -10.16 14.67
CA THR A 67 10.96 -11.11 13.98
C THR A 67 10.42 -10.47 12.70
N LEU A 68 10.33 -11.27 11.65
CA LEU A 68 9.81 -10.81 10.38
C LEU A 68 8.34 -10.40 10.49
N TYR A 69 7.59 -11.04 11.39
CA TYR A 69 6.22 -10.66 11.73
C TYR A 69 6.15 -9.20 12.20
N ASN A 70 6.90 -8.84 13.25
CA ASN A 70 6.91 -7.47 13.79
C ASN A 70 7.42 -6.47 12.75
N THR A 71 8.48 -6.84 12.03
CA THR A 71 9.06 -5.98 10.99
C THR A 71 8.04 -5.68 9.89
N LEU A 72 7.30 -6.69 9.42
CA LEU A 72 6.28 -6.51 8.39
C LEU A 72 5.11 -5.65 8.86
N THR A 73 4.58 -5.92 10.06
CA THR A 73 3.46 -5.13 10.59
C THR A 73 3.86 -3.69 10.83
N ASP A 74 5.04 -3.45 11.41
CA ASP A 74 5.59 -2.11 11.63
C ASP A 74 5.80 -1.35 10.31
N ARG A 75 6.29 -2.01 9.24
CA ARG A 75 6.47 -1.36 7.94
C ARG A 75 5.14 -1.02 7.27
N ILE A 76 4.15 -1.90 7.35
CA ILE A 76 2.80 -1.61 6.84
C ILE A 76 2.20 -0.42 7.60
N ASP A 77 2.25 -0.44 8.92
CA ASP A 77 1.71 0.64 9.76
C ASP A 77 2.42 1.98 9.48
N LYS A 78 3.75 1.98 9.34
CA LYS A 78 4.53 3.17 8.98
C LYS A 78 4.13 3.75 7.63
N ILE A 79 3.87 2.91 6.62
CA ILE A 79 3.41 3.41 5.32
C ILE A 79 2.02 4.03 5.47
N VAL A 80 1.07 3.32 6.09
CA VAL A 80 -0.31 3.79 6.22
C VAL A 80 -0.40 5.08 7.05
N THR A 81 0.33 5.15 8.16
CA THR A 81 0.33 6.33 9.06
C THR A 81 1.13 7.50 8.50
N GLY A 82 2.15 7.24 7.67
CA GLY A 82 2.94 8.28 7.02
C GLY A 82 2.28 8.89 5.78
N LEU A 83 1.19 8.29 5.27
CA LEU A 83 0.42 8.81 4.15
C LEU A 83 -0.46 9.99 4.59
N SER A 84 -0.43 11.04 3.79
CA SER A 84 -1.28 12.22 3.95
C SER A 84 -1.78 12.70 2.60
N MET A 85 -3.01 13.21 2.58
CA MET A 85 -3.64 13.73 1.37
C MET A 85 -4.01 15.19 1.60
N ARG A 86 -3.68 16.06 0.65
CA ARG A 86 -3.97 17.49 0.71
C ARG A 86 -4.77 17.89 -0.52
N VAL A 87 -5.79 18.72 -0.32
CA VAL A 87 -6.52 19.31 -1.44
C VAL A 87 -5.72 20.49 -1.98
N LEU A 88 -5.32 20.41 -3.25
CA LEU A 88 -4.64 21.50 -3.94
C LEU A 88 -5.63 22.52 -4.49
N SER A 89 -6.69 22.04 -5.15
CA SER A 89 -7.68 22.89 -5.79
C SER A 89 -9.06 22.22 -5.84
N GLN A 90 -10.09 23.04 -6.02
CA GLN A 90 -11.47 22.60 -6.16
C GLN A 90 -12.15 23.43 -7.24
N ASP A 91 -12.49 22.81 -8.36
CA ASP A 91 -13.19 23.45 -9.47
C ASP A 91 -14.64 22.97 -9.53
N TYR A 92 -15.57 23.90 -9.72
CA TYR A 92 -16.98 23.58 -9.90
C TYR A 92 -17.40 23.83 -11.34
N ILE A 93 -17.68 22.76 -12.07
CA ILE A 93 -18.20 22.82 -13.44
C ILE A 93 -19.73 22.90 -13.34
N THR A 94 -20.22 24.13 -13.24
CA THR A 94 -21.65 24.46 -13.07
C THR A 94 -22.53 23.85 -14.17
N ALA A 95 -22.04 23.79 -15.41
CA ALA A 95 -22.75 23.23 -16.55
C ALA A 95 -23.07 21.73 -16.38
N GLU A 96 -22.19 20.98 -15.73
CA GLU A 96 -22.31 19.52 -15.59
C GLU A 96 -22.68 19.07 -14.17
N LYS A 97 -22.86 20.01 -13.25
CA LYS A 97 -23.00 19.76 -11.80
C LYS A 97 -21.88 18.85 -11.26
N LYS A 98 -20.68 19.02 -11.80
CA LYS A 98 -19.49 18.26 -11.43
C LYS A 98 -18.58 19.16 -10.60
N LYS A 99 -18.03 18.59 -9.54
CA LYS A 99 -16.89 19.17 -8.84
C LYS A 99 -15.66 18.35 -9.20
N THR A 100 -14.56 19.02 -9.53
CA THR A 100 -13.22 18.45 -9.70
C THR A 100 -12.38 18.82 -8.48
N ILE A 101 -11.73 17.85 -7.84
CA ILE A 101 -10.81 18.10 -6.73
C ILE A 101 -9.44 17.59 -7.16
N GLN A 102 -8.40 18.40 -7.00
CA GLN A 102 -7.03 17.93 -7.15
C GLN A 102 -6.45 17.59 -5.78
N LEU A 103 -5.85 16.41 -5.69
CA LEU A 103 -5.24 15.90 -4.48
C LEU A 103 -3.73 15.77 -4.69
N ASP A 104 -2.99 16.14 -3.64
CA ASP A 104 -1.58 15.84 -3.47
C ASP A 104 -1.45 14.73 -2.44
N VAL A 105 -0.83 13.62 -2.85
CA VAL A 105 -0.61 12.45 -1.99
C VAL A 105 0.85 12.40 -1.58
N LEU A 106 1.07 12.53 -0.28
CA LEU A 106 2.39 12.67 0.32
C LEU A 106 2.65 11.52 1.29
N TYR A 107 3.90 11.06 1.32
CA TYR A 107 4.43 10.15 2.31
C TYR A 107 5.63 10.76 3.01
N ASN A 108 5.55 10.93 4.33
CA ASN A 108 6.58 11.64 5.10
C ASN A 108 6.98 12.98 4.46
N ASN A 109 5.98 13.76 4.00
CA ASN A 109 6.12 15.03 3.28
C ASN A 109 6.79 14.96 1.90
N LYS A 110 6.89 13.77 1.28
CA LYS A 110 7.40 13.60 -0.09
C LYS A 110 6.29 13.11 -1.03
N PRO A 111 6.23 13.59 -2.28
CA PRO A 111 5.25 13.11 -3.25
C PRO A 111 5.46 11.62 -3.54
N VAL A 112 4.36 10.87 -3.54
CA VAL A 112 4.39 9.43 -3.86
C VAL A 112 4.51 9.21 -5.37
N GLN A 113 5.24 8.19 -5.79
CA GLN A 113 5.44 7.91 -7.23
C GLN A 113 4.28 7.12 -7.84
N ASN A 114 3.66 6.22 -7.05
CA ASN A 114 2.45 5.53 -7.44
C ASN A 114 1.53 5.29 -6.23
N PHE A 115 0.29 5.74 -6.37
CA PHE A 115 -0.76 5.47 -5.40
C PHE A 115 -2.11 5.51 -6.09
N ASP A 116 -2.79 4.37 -6.09
CA ASP A 116 -4.14 4.22 -6.60
C ASP A 116 -5.12 4.27 -5.43
N PHE A 117 -6.17 5.08 -5.56
CA PHE A 117 -7.20 5.20 -4.53
C PHE A 117 -8.60 5.20 -5.12
N THR A 118 -9.56 4.83 -4.29
CA THR A 118 -10.99 5.04 -4.53
C THR A 118 -11.57 5.80 -3.35
N TYR A 119 -12.65 6.52 -3.60
CA TYR A 119 -13.35 7.27 -2.56
C TYR A 119 -14.84 6.99 -2.61
N TYR A 120 -15.49 7.06 -1.44
CA TYR A 120 -16.93 6.85 -1.34
C TYR A 120 -17.68 8.15 -1.62
N THR A 121 -18.59 8.12 -2.59
CA THR A 121 -19.37 9.30 -3.05
C THR A 121 -20.68 9.49 -2.29
N GLY A 122 -21.00 8.60 -1.35
CA GLY A 122 -22.29 8.56 -0.65
C GLY A 122 -23.27 7.53 -1.23
N SER A 123 -23.13 7.14 -2.50
CA SER A 123 -23.93 6.08 -3.14
C SER A 123 -23.10 4.90 -3.62
N SER A 124 -21.89 5.16 -4.12
CA SER A 124 -20.96 4.14 -4.62
C SER A 124 -19.50 4.59 -4.43
N TYR A 125 -18.56 3.68 -4.66
CA TYR A 125 -17.15 4.05 -4.81
C TYR A 125 -16.90 4.70 -6.17
N SER A 126 -15.88 5.55 -6.23
CA SER A 126 -15.34 6.09 -7.49
C SER A 126 -14.65 4.99 -8.31
N GLU A 127 -14.37 5.30 -9.57
CA GLU A 127 -13.38 4.56 -10.34
C GLU A 127 -11.99 4.68 -9.69
N ILE A 128 -11.11 3.74 -10.01
CA ILE A 128 -9.72 3.76 -9.52
C ILE A 128 -9.05 5.00 -10.10
N THR A 129 -8.52 5.82 -9.20
CA THR A 129 -7.85 7.07 -9.52
C THR A 129 -6.37 6.91 -9.15
N GLY A 130 -5.49 7.06 -10.14
CA GLY A 130 -4.05 6.85 -9.99
C GLY A 130 -3.28 8.17 -9.90
N THR A 131 -2.25 8.19 -9.06
CA THR A 131 -1.32 9.32 -8.94
C THR A 131 0.00 9.01 -9.64
N LEU A 132 0.62 10.04 -10.22
CA LEU A 132 1.98 9.96 -10.78
C LEU A 132 2.78 11.16 -10.28
N GLY A 133 3.80 10.91 -9.47
CA GLY A 133 4.64 11.96 -8.90
C GLY A 133 3.93 12.84 -7.86
N GLY A 134 2.95 12.30 -7.13
CA GLY A 134 2.22 12.96 -6.04
C GLY A 134 0.92 13.62 -6.49
N GLU A 135 0.84 14.02 -7.76
CA GLU A 135 -0.36 14.61 -8.36
C GLU A 135 -1.31 13.53 -8.87
N ASP A 136 -2.59 13.73 -8.60
CA ASP A 136 -3.67 12.92 -9.17
C ASP A 136 -3.80 13.18 -10.68
N LEU A 137 -3.80 12.12 -11.49
CA LEU A 137 -3.98 12.17 -12.94
C LEU A 137 -5.45 12.25 -13.37
N GLY A 138 -6.40 12.05 -12.44
CA GLY A 138 -7.83 12.11 -12.68
C GLY A 138 -8.47 13.25 -11.89
N GLY A 139 -9.17 14.17 -12.56
CA GLY A 139 -10.00 15.13 -11.83
C GLY A 139 -11.06 14.41 -10.99
N VAL A 140 -11.02 14.53 -9.66
CA VAL A 140 -11.96 13.87 -8.75
C VAL A 140 -13.38 14.38 -9.00
N LEU A 141 -14.21 13.57 -9.65
CA LEU A 141 -15.59 13.89 -10.00
C LEU A 141 -16.56 13.68 -8.82
N TRP A 142 -17.21 14.75 -8.37
CA TRP A 142 -18.29 14.70 -7.38
C TRP A 142 -19.63 15.10 -8.03
N ARG A 143 -20.64 14.22 -8.00
CA ARG A 143 -22.05 14.55 -8.28
C ARG A 143 -22.81 14.59 -6.96
N ARG A 144 -23.38 15.75 -6.62
CA ARG A 144 -24.25 15.89 -5.45
C ARG A 144 -25.55 15.12 -5.70
N GLY A 145 -25.79 14.03 -4.96
CA GLY A 145 -27.11 13.41 -4.88
C GLY A 145 -28.11 14.41 -4.33
N LEU A 146 -29.20 14.65 -5.06
CA LEU A 146 -30.32 15.44 -4.56
C LEU A 146 -30.92 14.70 -3.35
N PRO A 147 -31.30 15.40 -2.26
CA PRO A 147 -32.04 14.76 -1.18
C PRO A 147 -33.36 14.22 -1.75
N ALA A 148 -33.67 12.96 -1.44
CA ALA A 148 -35.00 12.43 -1.66
C ALA A 148 -36.02 13.31 -0.92
N ARG A 149 -37.05 13.75 -1.64
CA ARG A 149 -38.19 14.50 -1.10
C ARG A 149 -39.06 13.60 -0.24
#